data_AF-A0A925NTZ9-F1
#
_entry.id   AF-A0A925NTZ9-F1
#
_cell.length_a   1.000
_cell.length_b   1.000
_cell.length_c   1.000
_cell.angle_alpha   90.00
_cell.angle_beta   90.00
_cell.angle_gamma   90.00
#
_symmetry.space_group_name_H-M   'P 1'
#
loop_
_entity.id
_entity.type
_entity.pdbx_description
1 polymer ?
#
loop_
_entity_poly.entity_id
_entity_poly.type
_entity_poly.pdbx_seq_one_letter_code
_entity_poly.pdbx_strand_id
1 'polypeptide(L)'
;MKSLRRIHLYLGCFFAPVLIFFIVSGWYQTMHPDRRKGPGEAEAIVDRMRAVHADSLLPSAAASGYSTRPFRYFVVAMSLALLITTGLGIVLAFRFSRPRWPVWLSLLLGFGLPLALLWLGQKH
;
A
#
# COMPACT_ATOMS: atom_id res chain seq x y z
N MET A 1 -24.46 -14.45 -2.31
CA MET A 1 -24.33 -13.01 -1.94
C MET A 1 -24.02 -12.76 -0.46
N LYS A 2 -24.72 -13.38 0.51
CA LYS A 2 -24.48 -13.15 1.96
C LYS A 2 -23.06 -13.53 2.43
N SER A 3 -22.53 -14.65 1.94
CA SER A 3 -21.17 -15.12 2.29
C SER A 3 -20.09 -14.19 1.75
N LEU A 4 -20.14 -13.83 0.46
CA LEU A 4 -19.18 -12.91 -0.17
C LEU A 4 -19.08 -11.57 0.57
N ARG A 5 -20.22 -11.01 0.99
CA ARG A 5 -20.26 -9.77 1.77
C ARG A 5 -19.58 -9.92 3.14
N ARG A 6 -19.75 -11.08 3.79
CA ARG A 6 -19.12 -11.38 5.09
C ARG A 6 -17.60 -11.58 4.93
N ILE A 7 -17.18 -12.29 3.89
CA ILE A 7 -15.77 -12.47 3.54
C ILE A 7 -15.13 -11.11 3.26
N HIS A 8 -15.72 -10.29 2.39
CA HIS A 8 -15.23 -8.95 2.08
C HIS A 8 -15.10 -8.07 3.32
N LEU A 9 -16.09 -8.11 4.23
CA LEU A 9 -16.04 -7.35 5.48
C LEU A 9 -14.86 -7.75 6.36
N TYR A 10 -14.69 -9.04 6.63
CA TYR A 10 -13.62 -9.50 7.53
C TYR A 10 -12.24 -9.41 6.89
N LEU A 11 -12.13 -9.74 5.60
CA LEU A 11 -10.89 -9.59 4.84
C LEU A 11 -10.49 -8.12 4.74
N GLY A 12 -11.45 -7.24 4.49
CA GLY A 12 -11.25 -5.79 4.46
C GLY A 12 -10.79 -5.24 5.81
N CYS A 13 -11.43 -5.65 6.91
CA CYS A 13 -10.99 -5.24 8.26
C CYS A 13 -9.61 -5.80 8.61
N PHE A 14 -9.31 -7.04 8.22
CA PHE A 14 -8.01 -7.65 8.45
C PHE A 14 -6.88 -6.92 7.72
N PHE A 15 -7.05 -6.59 6.44
CA PHE A 15 -5.98 -5.90 5.69
C PHE A 15 -5.97 -4.37 5.88
N ALA A 16 -7.01 -3.77 6.43
CA ALA A 16 -7.11 -2.32 6.55
C ALA A 16 -5.91 -1.64 7.25
N PRO A 17 -5.39 -2.12 8.41
CA PRO A 17 -4.28 -1.44 9.08
C PRO A 17 -3.00 -1.42 8.22
N VAL A 18 -2.68 -2.55 7.60
CA VAL A 18 -1.49 -2.69 6.76
C VAL A 18 -1.65 -2.00 5.41
N LEU A 19 -2.87 -1.94 4.86
CA LEU A 19 -3.16 -1.15 3.67
C LEU A 19 -2.99 0.34 3.94
N ILE A 20 -3.49 0.84 5.08
CA ILE A 20 -3.30 2.25 5.47
C ILE A 20 -1.80 2.56 5.58
N PHE A 21 -1.03 1.71 6.27
CA PHE A 21 0.41 1.86 6.35
C PHE A 21 1.07 1.87 4.97
N PHE A 22 0.76 0.88 4.12
CA PHE A 22 1.29 0.75 2.76
C PHE A 22 0.97 1.98 1.89
N ILE A 23 -0.26 2.48 1.94
CA ILE A 23 -0.69 3.63 1.15
C ILE A 23 0.06 4.90 1.59
N VAL A 24 0.20 5.12 2.90
CA VAL A 24 0.89 6.30 3.44
C VAL A 24 2.38 6.24 3.11
N SER A 25 3.04 5.10 3.33
CA SER A 25 4.46 4.95 3.01
C SER A 25 4.73 5.01 1.50
N GLY A 26 3.88 4.36 0.69
CA GLY A 26 4.02 4.33 -0.77
C GLY A 26 3.78 5.69 -1.42
N TRP A 27 2.78 6.45 -0.95
CA TRP A 27 2.62 7.85 -1.34
C TRP A 27 3.89 8.64 -1.05
N TYR A 28 4.41 8.53 0.18
CA TYR A 28 5.56 9.31 0.62
C TYR A 28 6.79 9.02 -0.26
N GLN A 29 7.06 7.75 -0.56
CA GLN A 29 8.14 7.31 -1.44
C GLN A 29 7.98 7.77 -2.89
N THR A 30 6.73 7.82 -3.39
CA THR A 30 6.44 8.33 -4.74
C THR A 30 6.72 9.83 -4.86
N MET A 31 6.52 10.57 -3.78
CA MET A 31 6.78 12.01 -3.72
C MET A 31 8.22 12.38 -3.39
N HIS A 32 8.94 11.52 -2.66
CA HIS A 32 10.32 11.73 -2.24
C HIS A 32 11.24 10.62 -2.77
N PRO A 33 11.53 10.62 -4.10
CA PRO A 33 12.51 9.69 -4.67
C PRO A 33 13.92 9.97 -4.14
N ASP A 34 14.47 9.05 -3.33
CA ASP A 34 15.87 9.09 -2.92
C ASP A 34 16.80 8.67 -4.06
N ARG A 35 17.80 9.52 -4.35
CA ARG A 35 18.71 9.43 -5.50
C ARG A 35 19.88 8.45 -5.27
N ARG A 36 19.64 7.16 -5.05
CA ARG A 36 20.67 6.17 -4.67
C ARG A 36 21.09 5.06 -5.67
N LYS A 37 20.74 5.09 -6.97
CA LYS A 37 21.36 4.16 -7.96
C LYS A 37 22.04 4.89 -9.12
N GLY A 38 23.11 4.26 -9.61
CA GLY A 38 23.96 4.76 -10.69
C GLY A 38 23.30 4.66 -12.07
N PRO A 39 23.88 5.30 -13.11
CA PRO A 39 23.24 5.56 -14.40
C PRO A 39 22.82 4.34 -15.26
N GLY A 40 23.17 3.11 -14.86
CA GLY A 40 23.04 1.91 -15.71
C GLY A 40 22.02 0.85 -15.28
N GLU A 41 21.22 1.09 -14.24
CA GLU A 41 20.42 0.01 -13.61
C GLU A 41 18.99 -0.16 -14.15
N ALA A 42 18.53 0.62 -15.14
CA ALA A 42 17.13 0.55 -15.61
C ALA A 42 16.95 0.81 -17.13
N GLU A 43 17.66 0.07 -17.98
CA GLU A 43 17.50 0.19 -19.43
C GLU A 43 16.28 -0.56 -19.97
N ALA A 44 15.90 -1.72 -19.40
CA ALA A 44 14.81 -2.55 -19.91
C ALA A 44 13.41 -2.16 -19.39
N ILE A 45 12.37 -2.43 -20.18
CA ILE A 45 10.96 -2.15 -19.84
C ILE A 45 10.51 -2.90 -18.57
N VAL A 46 10.99 -4.13 -18.39
CA VAL A 46 10.69 -4.94 -17.20
C VAL A 46 11.30 -4.32 -15.95
N ASP A 47 12.53 -3.79 -16.04
CA ASP A 47 13.20 -3.09 -14.94
C ASP A 47 12.46 -1.80 -14.57
N ARG A 48 11.87 -1.11 -15.56
CA ARG A 48 11.03 0.08 -15.33
C ARG A 48 9.70 -0.25 -14.63
N MET A 49 9.04 -1.34 -15.02
CA MET A 49 7.80 -1.79 -14.35
C MET A 49 8.08 -2.24 -12.91
N ARG A 50 9.25 -2.85 -12.66
CA ARG A 50 9.72 -3.19 -11.32
C ARG A 50 10.08 -1.94 -10.53
N ALA A 51 10.74 -0.96 -11.12
CA ALA A 51 11.11 0.30 -10.48
C ALA A 51 9.90 1.07 -9.93
N VAL A 52 8.75 1.06 -10.63
CA VAL A 52 7.50 1.69 -10.16
C VAL A 52 7.06 1.20 -8.77
N HIS A 53 7.39 -0.04 -8.39
CA HIS A 53 7.00 -0.63 -7.10
C HIS A 53 8.18 -0.99 -6.18
N ALA A 54 9.42 -0.96 -6.66
CA ALA A 54 10.60 -1.43 -5.93
C ALA A 54 11.72 -0.39 -5.78
N ASP A 55 11.82 0.63 -6.66
CA ASP A 55 12.93 1.60 -6.62
C ASP A 55 12.57 2.93 -7.27
N SER A 56 12.56 3.99 -6.46
CA SER A 56 12.22 5.36 -6.89
C SER A 56 13.43 6.06 -7.52
N LEU A 57 13.89 5.60 -8.69
CA LEU A 57 15.07 6.16 -9.37
C LEU A 57 14.82 6.41 -10.86
N LEU A 58 14.59 7.68 -11.19
CA LEU A 58 14.45 8.17 -12.57
C LEU A 58 15.81 8.38 -13.23
N PRO A 59 15.91 8.19 -14.56
CA PRO A 59 17.19 8.16 -15.25
C PRO A 59 17.86 9.53 -15.31
N SER A 60 19.19 9.49 -15.45
CA SER A 60 20.09 10.64 -15.63
C SER A 60 19.63 11.59 -16.75
N ALA A 61 19.97 12.87 -16.63
CA ALA A 61 19.65 13.95 -17.57
C ALA A 61 20.08 13.71 -19.04
N ALA A 62 20.82 12.64 -19.32
CA ALA A 62 21.21 12.19 -20.65
C ALA A 62 20.22 11.20 -21.31
N ALA A 63 19.28 10.62 -20.57
CA ALA A 63 18.18 9.85 -21.14
C ALA A 63 17.05 10.81 -21.53
N SER A 64 16.55 10.72 -22.76
CA SER A 64 15.31 11.38 -23.21
C SER A 64 14.13 10.95 -22.30
N GLY A 65 13.96 11.65 -21.18
CA GLY A 65 13.14 11.22 -20.05
C GLY A 65 11.73 11.80 -20.12
N TYR A 66 10.73 10.92 -19.99
CA TYR A 66 9.34 11.31 -19.81
C TYR A 66 9.12 12.01 -18.45
N SER A 67 8.23 13.01 -18.42
CA SER A 67 7.84 13.67 -17.17
C SER A 67 7.03 12.73 -16.28
N THR A 68 7.48 12.50 -15.04
CA THR A 68 6.76 11.68 -14.05
C THR A 68 5.72 12.43 -13.24
N ARG A 69 5.59 13.76 -13.43
CA ARG A 69 4.64 14.59 -12.68
C ARG A 69 3.18 14.11 -12.81
N PRO A 70 2.66 13.74 -14.00
CA PRO A 70 1.29 13.26 -14.13
C PRO A 70 1.06 11.97 -13.34
N PHE A 71 2.02 11.05 -13.37
CA PHE A 71 1.94 9.79 -12.63
C PHE A 71 1.96 10.01 -11.12
N ARG A 72 2.78 10.95 -10.62
CA ARG A 72 2.78 11.31 -9.20
C ARG A 72 1.41 11.83 -8.73
N TYR A 73 0.78 12.74 -9.49
CA TYR A 73 -0.57 13.23 -9.15
C TYR A 73 -1.65 12.15 -9.26
N PHE A 74 -1.48 11.19 -10.17
CA PHE A 74 -2.38 10.06 -10.26
C PHE A 74 -2.28 9.15 -9.02
N VAL A 75 -1.06 8.80 -8.61
CA VAL A 75 -0.81 8.06 -7.35
C VAL A 75 -1.43 8.82 -6.17
N VAL A 76 -1.36 10.15 -6.18
CA VAL A 76 -2.02 10.95 -5.15
C VAL A 76 -3.51 10.71 -5.06
N ALA A 77 -4.19 10.91 -6.19
CA ALA A 77 -5.63 10.76 -6.24
C ALA A 77 -6.05 9.34 -5.82
N MET A 78 -5.31 8.32 -6.27
CA MET A 78 -5.56 6.92 -5.92
C MET A 78 -5.38 6.65 -4.43
N SER A 79 -4.28 7.09 -3.82
CA SER A 79 -4.01 6.88 -2.39
C SER A 79 -5.08 7.54 -1.53
N LEU A 80 -5.51 8.75 -1.87
CA LEU A 80 -6.56 9.46 -1.13
C LEU A 80 -7.91 8.73 -1.27
N ALA A 81 -8.29 8.34 -2.49
CA ALA A 81 -9.50 7.58 -2.74
C ALA A 81 -9.51 6.25 -1.98
N LEU A 82 -8.38 5.53 -1.96
CA LEU A 82 -8.26 4.27 -1.26
C LEU A 82 -8.32 4.45 0.27
N LEU A 83 -7.64 5.46 0.83
CA LEU A 83 -7.76 5.78 2.26
C LEU A 83 -9.20 6.07 2.68
N ILE A 84 -9.92 6.89 1.90
CA ILE A 84 -11.31 7.24 2.17
C ILE A 84 -12.19 5.99 2.13
N THR A 85 -12.06 5.16 1.09
CA THR A 85 -12.87 3.95 0.92
C THR A 85 -12.55 2.88 1.96
N THR A 86 -11.29 2.69 2.33
CA THR A 86 -10.89 1.81 3.44
C THR A 86 -11.47 2.31 4.77
N GLY A 87 -11.35 3.61 5.06
CA GLY A 87 -11.92 4.22 6.26
C GLY A 87 -13.44 4.04 6.34
N LEU A 88 -14.15 4.30 5.23
CA LEU A 88 -15.59 4.06 5.11
C LEU A 88 -15.92 2.57 5.35
N GLY A 89 -15.14 1.65 4.77
CA GLY A 89 -15.29 0.21 4.98
C GLY A 89 -15.22 -0.18 6.46
N ILE A 90 -14.25 0.36 7.21
CA ILE A 90 -14.12 0.13 8.66
C ILE A 90 -15.34 0.70 9.42
N VAL A 91 -15.77 1.93 9.10
CA VAL A 91 -16.94 2.55 9.71
C VAL A 91 -18.20 1.71 9.49
N LEU A 92 -18.42 1.25 8.25
CA LEU A 92 -19.56 0.39 7.90
C LEU A 92 -19.47 -0.97 8.60
N ALA A 93 -18.26 -1.53 8.76
CA ALA A 93 -18.07 -2.79 9.47
C ALA A 93 -18.51 -2.67 10.94
N PHE A 94 -18.13 -1.61 11.65
CA PHE A 94 -18.56 -1.37 13.04
C PHE A 94 -20.05 -1.03 13.16
N ARG A 95 -20.60 -0.31 12.18
CA ARG A 95 -22.00 0.10 12.17
C ARG A 95 -22.96 -1.07 11.97
N PHE A 96 -22.63 -1.99 11.05
CA PHE A 96 -23.53 -3.05 10.63
C PHE A 96 -23.20 -4.45 11.18
N SER A 97 -22.00 -4.68 11.74
CA SER A 97 -21.67 -5.97 12.36
C SER A 97 -22.14 -6.02 13.81
N ARG A 98 -23.05 -6.95 14.11
CA ARG A 98 -23.43 -7.30 15.48
C ARG A 98 -23.24 -8.81 15.69
N PRO A 99 -22.44 -9.25 16.69
CA PRO A 99 -21.64 -8.45 17.62
C PRO A 99 -20.40 -7.79 16.96
N ARG A 100 -19.83 -6.75 17.60
CA ARG A 100 -18.69 -5.98 17.06
C ARG A 100 -17.32 -6.63 17.30
N TRP A 101 -17.25 -7.63 18.17
CA TRP A 101 -16.00 -8.28 18.56
C TRP A 101 -15.21 -8.89 17.38
N PRO A 102 -15.83 -9.49 16.33
CA PRO A 102 -15.06 -10.06 15.23
C PRO A 102 -14.36 -8.98 14.41
N VAL A 103 -14.93 -7.77 14.33
CA VAL A 103 -14.30 -6.63 13.65
C VAL A 103 -13.04 -6.20 14.40
N TRP A 104 -13.12 -6.10 15.73
CA TRP A 104 -11.95 -5.83 16.58
C TRP A 104 -10.88 -6.91 16.42
N LEU A 105 -11.27 -8.19 16.45
CA LEU A 105 -10.35 -9.30 16.25
C LEU A 105 -9.65 -9.19 14.90
N SER A 106 -10.39 -8.96 13.81
CA SER A 106 -9.81 -8.84 12.47
C SER A 106 -8.79 -7.70 12.38
N LEU A 107 -9.11 -6.51 12.93
CA LEU A 107 -8.19 -5.37 12.94
C LEU A 107 -6.92 -5.66 13.74
N LEU A 108 -7.05 -6.27 14.93
CA LEU A 108 -5.92 -6.61 15.78
C LEU A 108 -5.03 -7.67 15.14
N LEU A 109 -5.62 -8.73 14.55
CA LEU A 109 -4.85 -9.76 13.83
C LEU A 109 -4.16 -9.17 12.60
N GLY A 110 -4.83 -8.28 11.89
CA GLY A 110 -4.28 -7.58 10.74
C GLY A 110 -3.04 -6.74 11.05
N PHE A 111 -3.06 -6.05 12.19
CA PHE A 111 -1.92 -5.29 12.68
C PHE A 111 -0.84 -6.16 13.34
N GLY A 112 -1.24 -7.21 14.07
CA GLY A 112 -0.33 -8.09 14.80
C GLY A 112 0.46 -9.05 13.91
N LEU A 113 -0.14 -9.55 12.82
CA LEU A 113 0.53 -10.48 11.90
C LEU A 113 1.86 -9.95 11.34
N PRO A 114 1.96 -8.74 10.75
CA PRO A 114 3.24 -8.25 10.24
C PRO A 114 4.28 -8.08 11.35
N LEU A 115 3.87 -7.65 12.56
CA LEU A 115 4.78 -7.54 13.69
C LEU A 115 5.33 -8.89 14.14
N ALA A 116 4.47 -9.92 14.18
CA ALA A 116 4.89 -11.28 14.50
C ALA A 116 5.84 -11.84 13.43
N LEU A 117 5.56 -11.61 12.14
CA LEU A 117 6.44 -12.03 11.05
C LEU A 117 7.79 -11.33 11.11
N LEU A 118 7.82 -10.02 11.42
CA LEU A 118 9.07 -9.28 11.60
C LEU A 118 9.87 -9.82 12.77
N TRP A 119 9.22 -10.10 13.90
CA TRP A 119 9.88 -10.66 15.09
C TRP A 119 10.47 -12.05 14.81
N LEU A 120 9.72 -12.96 14.17
CA LEU A 120 10.19 -14.28 13.77
C LEU A 120 11.33 -14.23 12.74
N GLY A 121 11.37 -13.18 11.93
CA GLY A 121 12.40 -12.96 10.92
C GLY A 121 13.72 -12.39 11.46
N GLN A 122 13.78 -11.99 12.74
CA GLN A 122 15.02 -11.50 13.34
C GLN A 122 16.03 -12.66 13.46
N LYS A 123 17.09 -12.61 12.66
CA LYS A 123 18.26 -13.48 12.86
C LYS A 123 18.99 -13.00 14.11
N HIS A 124 19.08 -13.87 15.12
CA HIS A 124 19.94 -13.68 16.29
C HIS A 124 21.42 -13.85 15.92
#